data_AF-A0A023GIU5-F1
#
_entry.id   AF-A0A023GIU5-F1
#
_cell.length_a   1.000
_cell.length_b   1.000
_cell.length_c   1.000
_cell.angle_alpha   90.00
_cell.angle_beta   90.00
_cell.angle_gamma   90.00
#
_symmetry.space_group_name_H-M   'P 1'
#
loop_
_entity.id
_entity.type
_entity.pdbx_description
1 polymer ?
#
loop_
_entity_poly.entity_id
_entity_poly.type
_entity_poly.pdbx_seq_one_letter_code
_entity_poly.pdbx_strand_id
1 'polypeptide(L)'
;CSPYSRYYVRPTMEAARKAIKVGIIGGSGLDDPDILENRQEHAVKTPFGEPSDVLVSGKIGEVDCVLLARHGRKHSVMPSNVNYRANIWALRELGCTHVIATTACGSLREDISPGHVVILDQFVDRTTKRAQTFYDGGKDSPKGVCHLPVAAPFHYGVRKVLIEAVRELQISHHETGTVVTIEGPRF
;
A
#
# COMPACT_ATOMS: atom_id res chain seq x y z
N CYS A 1 30.27 9.37 -1.36
CA CYS A 1 29.43 9.92 -0.28
C CYS A 1 28.37 10.83 -0.89
N SER A 2 27.11 10.39 -0.96
CA SER A 2 26.02 11.15 -1.60
C SER A 2 25.42 12.17 -0.62
N PRO A 3 25.19 13.44 -1.01
CA PRO A 3 24.65 14.50 -0.16
C PRO A 3 23.19 14.27 0.28
N TYR A 4 22.53 13.21 -0.17
CA TYR A 4 21.13 12.90 0.13
C TYR A 4 20.90 12.14 1.45
N SER A 5 21.95 11.71 2.18
CA SER A 5 21.75 10.95 3.43
C SER A 5 21.23 11.79 4.61
N ARG A 6 21.13 13.12 4.47
CA ARG A 6 20.73 14.03 5.55
C ARG A 6 19.22 14.13 5.81
N TYR A 7 18.39 13.60 4.91
CA TYR A 7 16.93 13.60 5.09
C TYR A 7 16.40 12.32 5.76
N TYR A 8 17.27 11.33 6.01
CA TYR A 8 16.94 10.19 6.85
C TYR A 8 17.20 10.58 8.31
N VAL A 9 16.17 11.07 8.99
CA VAL A 9 16.18 11.10 10.46
C VAL A 9 16.22 9.64 10.91
N ARG A 10 17.40 9.17 11.35
CA ARG A 10 17.49 7.88 12.05
C ARG A 10 16.74 8.05 13.37
N PRO A 11 15.67 7.27 13.65
CA PRO A 11 15.07 7.26 14.95
C PRO A 11 16.13 6.92 15.99
N THR A 12 16.11 7.58 17.15
CA THR A 12 16.88 7.13 18.30
C THR A 12 16.49 5.68 18.62
N MET A 13 17.46 4.83 18.97
CA MET A 13 17.25 3.40 19.33
C MET A 13 16.25 3.19 20.49
N GLU A 14 15.87 4.27 21.16
CA GLU A 14 15.04 4.32 22.36
C GLU A 14 13.56 4.65 22.05
N ALA A 15 13.24 5.11 20.83
CA ALA A 15 11.87 5.29 20.37
C ALA A 15 11.28 3.92 19.98
N ALA A 16 10.93 3.12 20.99
CA ALA A 16 10.15 1.89 21.00
C ALA A 16 10.29 1.01 19.73
N ARG A 17 10.83 -0.21 19.87
CA ARG A 17 10.58 -1.31 18.92
C ARG A 17 9.07 -1.51 18.80
N LYS A 18 8.42 -0.74 17.91
CA LYS A 18 7.00 -0.89 17.64
C LYS A 18 6.85 -2.28 17.03
N ALA A 19 6.07 -3.13 17.68
CA ALA A 19 5.77 -4.46 17.18
C ALA A 19 5.31 -4.34 15.72
N ILE A 20 5.73 -5.29 14.88
CA ILE A 20 5.36 -5.29 13.46
C ILE A 20 3.85 -5.44 13.37
N LYS A 21 3.21 -4.54 12.61
CA LYS A 21 1.80 -4.64 12.25
C LYS A 21 1.67 -4.34 10.75
N VAL A 22 1.07 -5.26 10.00
CA VAL A 22 1.03 -5.21 8.54
C VAL A 22 -0.34 -4.78 8.06
N GLY A 23 -0.41 -3.62 7.40
CA GLY A 23 -1.57 -3.23 6.62
C GLY A 23 -1.62 -3.97 5.29
N ILE A 24 -2.78 -4.50 4.92
CA ILE A 24 -3.03 -5.19 3.66
C ILE A 24 -4.09 -4.40 2.90
N ILE A 25 -3.75 -3.88 1.72
CA ILE A 25 -4.72 -3.21 0.83
C ILE A 25 -5.06 -4.17 -0.31
N GLY A 26 -6.21 -4.82 -0.20
CA GLY A 26 -6.73 -5.76 -1.18
C GLY A 26 -7.28 -5.05 -2.42
N GLY A 27 -6.78 -5.40 -3.60
CA GLY A 27 -7.40 -5.08 -4.89
C GLY A 27 -8.56 -6.02 -5.21
N SER A 28 -9.07 -5.97 -6.45
CA SER A 28 -10.14 -6.85 -6.93
C SER A 28 -9.82 -8.32 -6.68
N GLY A 29 -10.69 -9.02 -5.93
CA GLY A 29 -10.58 -10.46 -5.69
C GLY A 29 -9.53 -10.88 -4.64
N LEU A 30 -8.95 -9.92 -3.91
CA LEU A 30 -7.90 -10.17 -2.91
C LEU A 30 -8.14 -9.37 -1.61
N ASP A 31 -9.41 -9.18 -1.26
CA ASP A 31 -9.89 -8.41 -0.12
C ASP A 31 -10.77 -9.24 0.85
N ASP A 32 -10.69 -10.57 0.77
CA ASP A 32 -11.44 -11.47 1.65
C ASP A 32 -10.91 -11.40 3.10
N PRO A 33 -11.74 -10.96 4.07
CA PRO A 33 -11.34 -10.91 5.47
C PRO A 33 -11.12 -12.28 6.11
N ASP A 34 -11.55 -13.40 5.51
CA ASP A 34 -11.33 -14.75 6.06
C ASP A 34 -9.85 -15.14 6.15
N ILE A 35 -8.94 -14.39 5.52
CA ILE A 35 -7.48 -14.53 5.74
C ILE A 35 -7.04 -14.21 7.18
N LEU A 36 -7.88 -13.51 7.95
CA LEU A 36 -7.57 -13.03 9.30
C LEU A 36 -8.25 -13.86 10.38
N GLU A 37 -7.49 -14.20 11.42
CA GLU A 37 -8.00 -14.72 12.68
C GLU A 37 -8.37 -13.59 13.65
N ASN A 38 -9.32 -13.84 14.57
CA ASN A 38 -9.73 -12.90 15.63
C ASN A 38 -10.12 -11.50 15.15
N ARG A 39 -11.01 -11.46 14.15
CA ARG A 39 -11.37 -10.27 13.39
C ARG A 39 -12.11 -9.22 14.20
N GLN A 40 -11.75 -7.96 14.01
CA GLN A 40 -12.44 -6.80 14.56
C GLN A 40 -12.57 -5.71 13.49
N GLU A 41 -13.76 -5.16 13.32
CA GLU A 41 -14.00 -4.04 12.39
C GLU A 41 -13.76 -2.68 13.07
N HIS A 42 -13.12 -1.77 12.35
CA HIS A 42 -12.79 -0.41 12.80
C HIS A 42 -13.33 0.61 11.80
N ALA A 43 -14.32 1.39 12.23
CA ALA A 43 -14.73 2.59 11.51
C ALA A 43 -13.81 3.76 11.90
N VAL A 44 -12.93 4.17 10.98
CA VAL A 44 -11.90 5.17 11.23
C VAL A 44 -12.20 6.43 10.42
N LYS A 45 -12.32 7.58 11.11
CA LYS A 45 -12.42 8.89 10.47
C LYS A 45 -11.05 9.51 10.33
N THR A 46 -10.72 10.04 9.16
CA THR A 46 -9.42 10.68 8.93
C THR A 46 -9.59 12.17 8.57
N PRO A 47 -8.54 12.99 8.71
CA PRO A 47 -8.55 14.37 8.20
C PRO A 47 -8.80 14.49 6.69
N PHE A 48 -8.68 13.39 5.95
CA PHE A 48 -8.85 13.34 4.50
C PHE A 48 -10.19 12.72 4.08
N GLY A 49 -11.13 12.55 5.03
CA GLY A 49 -12.42 11.91 4.82
C GLY A 49 -12.41 10.44 5.22
N GLU A 50 -13.41 9.70 4.72
CA GLU A 50 -13.59 8.28 5.03
C GLU A 50 -12.66 7.41 4.15
N PRO A 51 -12.10 6.32 4.73
CA PRO A 51 -11.48 5.25 3.95
C PRO A 51 -12.48 4.55 3.02
N SER A 52 -11.99 3.65 2.18
CA SER A 52 -12.81 2.96 1.17
C SER A 52 -13.84 1.98 1.77
N ASP A 53 -13.58 1.48 2.97
CA ASP A 53 -14.46 0.64 3.79
C ASP A 53 -14.00 0.72 5.25
N VAL A 54 -14.67 0.03 6.17
CA VAL A 54 -14.11 -0.22 7.51
C VAL A 54 -12.84 -1.06 7.41
N LEU A 55 -11.91 -0.83 8.32
CA LEU A 55 -10.66 -1.58 8.38
C LEU A 55 -10.90 -2.82 9.26
N VAL A 56 -10.44 -3.99 8.82
CA VAL A 56 -10.60 -5.23 9.58
C VAL A 56 -9.24 -5.61 10.17
N SER A 57 -9.09 -5.51 11.49
CA SER A 57 -7.89 -6.01 12.16
C SER A 57 -8.03 -7.48 12.51
N GLY A 58 -6.92 -8.20 12.55
CA GLY A 58 -6.85 -9.57 13.04
C GLY A 58 -5.41 -10.04 13.04
N LYS A 59 -5.20 -11.35 12.95
CA LYS A 59 -3.88 -11.95 12.89
C LYS A 59 -3.72 -12.89 11.70
N ILE A 60 -2.49 -12.99 11.21
CA ILE A 60 -2.03 -14.09 10.34
C ILE A 60 -0.86 -14.74 11.09
N GLY A 61 -1.10 -15.94 11.63
CA GLY A 61 -0.21 -16.53 12.64
C GLY A 61 -0.05 -15.59 13.84
N GLU A 62 1.19 -15.26 14.20
CA GLU A 62 1.48 -14.38 15.35
C GLU A 62 1.52 -12.88 14.99
N VAL A 63 1.37 -12.51 13.71
CA VAL A 63 1.54 -11.13 13.24
C VAL A 63 0.20 -10.40 13.19
N ASP A 64 0.15 -9.23 13.83
CA ASP A 64 -1.01 -8.35 13.74
C ASP A 64 -1.15 -7.78 12.32
N CYS A 65 -2.35 -7.89 11.76
CA CYS A 65 -2.67 -7.42 10.42
C CYS A 65 -3.90 -6.52 10.44
N VAL A 66 -3.98 -5.63 9.45
CA VAL A 66 -5.15 -4.79 9.19
C VAL A 66 -5.47 -4.83 7.70
N LEU A 67 -6.61 -5.40 7.33
CA LEU A 67 -7.08 -5.49 5.96
C LEU A 67 -8.00 -4.30 5.62
N LEU A 68 -7.84 -3.78 4.40
CA LEU A 68 -8.71 -2.77 3.80
C LEU A 68 -8.97 -3.11 2.34
N ALA A 69 -10.24 -3.23 1.96
CA ALA A 69 -10.66 -3.36 0.57
C ALA A 69 -10.49 -2.03 -0.18
N ARG A 70 -9.63 -1.99 -1.20
CA ARG A 70 -9.34 -0.74 -1.95
C ARG A 70 -10.57 -0.13 -2.60
N HIS A 71 -11.47 -0.97 -3.10
CA HIS A 71 -12.66 -0.58 -3.86
C HIS A 71 -13.95 -0.65 -3.02
N GLY A 72 -13.80 -0.82 -1.70
CA GLY A 72 -14.88 -1.26 -0.81
C GLY A 72 -15.24 -2.73 -1.02
N ARG A 73 -15.77 -3.40 0.02
CA ARG A 73 -16.09 -4.84 -0.01
C ARG A 73 -17.15 -5.22 -1.06
N LYS A 74 -17.93 -4.24 -1.51
CA LYS A 74 -18.94 -4.39 -2.59
C LYS A 74 -18.40 -4.01 -3.97
N HIS A 75 -17.10 -3.72 -4.08
CA HIS A 75 -16.44 -3.29 -5.31
C HIS A 75 -17.09 -2.04 -5.96
N SER A 76 -17.57 -1.09 -5.14
CA SER A 76 -18.39 0.03 -5.57
C SER A 76 -17.62 1.33 -5.84
N VAL A 77 -16.32 1.39 -5.51
CA VAL A 77 -15.50 2.59 -5.68
C VAL A 77 -14.53 2.41 -6.85
N MET A 78 -14.74 3.16 -7.94
CA MET A 78 -13.83 3.14 -9.10
C MET A 78 -12.43 3.69 -8.77
N PRO A 79 -11.36 3.29 -9.50
CA PRO A 79 -9.98 3.67 -9.18
C PRO A 79 -9.73 5.17 -8.95
N SER A 80 -10.31 6.06 -9.78
CA SER A 80 -10.13 7.51 -9.63
C SER A 80 -10.72 8.09 -8.35
N ASN A 81 -11.74 7.43 -7.78
CA ASN A 81 -12.49 7.90 -6.62
C ASN A 81 -12.04 7.25 -5.31
N VAL A 82 -11.06 6.34 -5.36
CA VAL A 82 -10.48 5.74 -4.15
C VAL A 82 -9.83 6.84 -3.32
N ASN A 83 -10.20 6.94 -2.06
CA ASN A 83 -9.60 7.90 -1.13
C ASN A 83 -8.27 7.37 -0.58
N TYR A 84 -7.23 7.39 -1.42
CA TYR A 84 -5.91 6.87 -1.07
C TYR A 84 -5.32 7.52 0.19
N ARG A 85 -5.59 8.81 0.42
CA ARG A 85 -5.11 9.52 1.61
C ARG A 85 -5.78 8.98 2.88
N ALA A 86 -7.09 8.86 2.90
CA ALA A 86 -7.80 8.30 4.05
C ALA A 86 -7.40 6.84 4.31
N ASN A 87 -7.26 6.02 3.26
CA ASN A 87 -6.83 4.63 3.40
C ASN A 87 -5.46 4.51 4.10
N ILE A 88 -4.45 5.23 3.60
CA ILE A 88 -3.10 5.18 4.16
C ILE A 88 -3.04 5.82 5.56
N TRP A 89 -3.79 6.89 5.78
CA TRP A 89 -3.87 7.55 7.09
C TRP A 89 -4.51 6.65 8.15
N ALA A 90 -5.61 5.97 7.82
CA ALA A 90 -6.29 5.06 8.74
C ALA A 90 -5.40 3.87 9.13
N LEU A 91 -4.66 3.28 8.17
CA LEU A 91 -3.68 2.23 8.47
C LEU A 91 -2.57 2.72 9.42
N ARG A 92 -2.10 3.97 9.22
CA ARG A 92 -1.14 4.61 10.13
C ARG A 92 -1.72 4.80 11.53
N GLU A 93 -2.97 5.26 11.66
CA GLU A 93 -3.65 5.46 12.95
C GLU A 93 -3.86 4.15 13.71
N LEU A 94 -4.20 3.05 13.01
CA LEU A 94 -4.27 1.71 13.60
C LEU A 94 -2.89 1.10 13.91
N GLY A 95 -1.83 1.84 13.61
CA GLY A 95 -0.48 1.56 14.03
C GLY A 95 0.30 0.65 13.10
N CYS A 96 -0.17 0.42 11.87
CA CYS A 96 0.57 -0.36 10.86
C CYS A 96 1.96 0.24 10.64
N THR A 97 2.96 -0.63 10.59
CA THR A 97 4.36 -0.27 10.32
C THR A 97 4.75 -0.58 8.88
N HIS A 98 4.02 -1.48 8.23
CA HIS A 98 4.23 -1.88 6.84
C HIS A 98 2.88 -1.89 6.12
N VAL A 99 2.90 -1.71 4.80
CA VAL A 99 1.73 -1.90 3.94
C VAL A 99 2.12 -2.78 2.77
N ILE A 100 1.34 -3.83 2.53
CA ILE A 100 1.40 -4.68 1.33
C ILE A 100 0.10 -4.43 0.56
N ALA A 101 0.20 -4.26 -0.75
CA ALA A 101 -0.95 -3.98 -1.59
C ALA A 101 -0.97 -4.93 -2.79
N THR A 102 -2.15 -5.44 -3.14
CA THR A 102 -2.34 -6.30 -4.31
C THR A 102 -2.98 -5.52 -5.44
N THR A 103 -2.60 -5.76 -6.69
CA THR A 103 -3.22 -5.08 -7.84
C THR A 103 -3.29 -6.03 -9.02
N ALA A 104 -4.50 -6.19 -9.58
CA ALA A 104 -4.64 -6.78 -10.89
C ALA A 104 -4.10 -5.79 -11.94
N CYS A 105 -3.42 -6.30 -12.97
CA CYS A 105 -2.88 -5.48 -14.04
C CYS A 105 -2.86 -6.27 -15.37
N GLY A 106 -2.81 -5.53 -16.48
CA GLY A 106 -2.55 -6.10 -17.81
C GLY A 106 -1.04 -6.10 -18.08
N SER A 107 -0.56 -7.17 -18.72
CA SER A 107 0.83 -7.23 -19.16
C SER A 107 1.07 -6.36 -20.39
N LEU A 108 2.24 -5.73 -20.46
CA LEU A 108 2.77 -5.03 -21.63
C LEU A 108 4.02 -5.73 -22.21
N ARG A 109 4.30 -6.96 -21.78
CA ARG A 109 5.45 -7.76 -22.20
C ARG A 109 5.06 -9.21 -22.46
N GLU A 110 5.60 -9.80 -23.50
CA GLU A 110 5.31 -11.19 -23.90
C GLU A 110 5.72 -12.22 -22.84
N ASP A 111 6.78 -11.97 -22.08
CA ASP A 111 7.30 -12.87 -21.06
C ASP A 111 6.58 -12.77 -19.69
N ILE A 112 5.63 -11.84 -19.55
CA ILE A 112 4.76 -11.75 -18.37
C ILE A 112 3.37 -12.26 -18.77
N SER A 113 3.11 -13.55 -18.53
CA SER A 113 1.84 -14.20 -18.87
C SER A 113 0.77 -14.00 -17.80
N PRO A 114 -0.53 -14.11 -18.14
CA PRO A 114 -1.62 -14.11 -17.15
C PRO A 114 -1.36 -15.13 -16.03
N GLY A 115 -1.60 -14.70 -14.78
CA GLY A 115 -1.32 -15.51 -13.58
C GLY A 115 0.08 -15.34 -13.00
N HIS A 116 1.02 -14.71 -13.71
CA HIS A 116 2.33 -14.39 -13.15
C HIS A 116 2.20 -13.26 -12.11
N VAL A 117 3.01 -13.34 -11.04
CA VAL A 117 3.15 -12.28 -10.04
C VAL A 117 4.34 -11.40 -10.39
N VAL A 118 4.22 -10.08 -10.26
CA VAL A 118 5.34 -9.15 -10.42
C VAL A 118 5.57 -8.39 -9.12
N ILE A 119 6.77 -8.50 -8.55
CA ILE A 119 7.17 -7.71 -7.39
C ILE A 119 7.74 -6.38 -7.86
N LEU A 120 6.85 -5.40 -8.03
CA LEU A 120 7.17 -4.08 -8.58
C LEU A 120 8.29 -3.37 -7.82
N ASP A 121 9.16 -2.68 -8.55
CA ASP A 121 10.23 -1.83 -8.02
C ASP A 121 10.17 -0.39 -8.53
N GLN A 122 9.38 -0.13 -9.57
CA GLN A 122 9.23 1.17 -10.19
C GLN A 122 7.79 1.41 -10.66
N PHE A 123 7.47 2.68 -10.93
CA PHE A 123 6.22 3.05 -11.56
C PHE A 123 6.39 4.24 -12.50
N VAL A 124 5.47 4.36 -13.46
CA VAL A 124 5.21 5.55 -14.25
C VAL A 124 3.81 6.02 -13.93
N ASP A 125 3.67 7.26 -13.49
CA ASP A 125 2.38 7.83 -13.14
C ASP A 125 1.75 8.54 -14.35
N ARG A 126 0.56 8.08 -14.72
CA ARG A 126 -0.31 8.66 -15.74
C ARG A 126 -1.70 8.99 -15.17
N THR A 127 -1.81 9.07 -13.84
CA THR A 127 -2.99 9.59 -13.15
C THR A 127 -3.05 11.12 -13.30
N THR A 128 -4.25 11.68 -13.18
CA THR A 128 -4.52 13.10 -13.49
C THR A 128 -5.50 13.77 -12.51
N LYS A 129 -6.27 13.00 -11.74
CA LYS A 129 -7.37 13.55 -10.90
C LYS A 129 -7.15 13.39 -9.40
N ARG A 130 -6.11 12.69 -8.99
CA ARG A 130 -5.98 12.15 -7.62
C ARG A 130 -5.10 13.04 -6.76
N ALA A 131 -5.47 13.25 -5.50
CA ALA A 131 -4.60 13.91 -4.54
C ALA A 131 -3.42 12.99 -4.17
N GLN A 132 -2.19 13.48 -4.34
CA GLN A 132 -0.96 12.67 -4.20
C GLN A 132 -0.11 13.00 -2.97
N THR A 133 -0.56 13.94 -2.14
CA THR A 133 0.16 14.37 -0.95
C THR A 133 -0.79 14.56 0.24
N PHE A 134 -0.26 14.35 1.44
CA PHE A 134 -0.90 14.79 2.68
C PHE A 134 -0.65 16.28 2.96
N TYR A 135 0.43 16.86 2.41
CA TYR A 135 0.85 18.23 2.63
C TYR A 135 0.21 19.15 1.59
N ASP A 136 -1.12 19.24 1.61
CA ASP A 136 -1.92 19.98 0.63
C ASP A 136 -2.31 21.40 1.08
N GLY A 137 -1.83 21.84 2.24
CA GLY A 137 -2.18 23.15 2.82
C GLY A 137 -3.55 23.20 3.49
N GLY A 138 -4.28 22.07 3.57
CA GLY A 138 -5.56 21.98 4.27
C GLY A 138 -5.47 22.33 5.75
N LYS A 139 -6.62 22.71 6.33
CA LYS A 139 -6.71 23.12 7.75
C LYS A 139 -6.19 22.02 8.67
N ASP A 140 -6.65 20.79 8.44
CA ASP A 140 -6.36 19.61 9.25
C ASP A 140 -5.21 18.75 8.66
N SER A 141 -4.63 19.21 7.55
CA SER A 141 -3.49 18.56 6.91
C SER A 141 -2.18 18.90 7.61
N PRO A 142 -1.17 18.01 7.54
CA PRO A 142 0.21 18.33 7.91
C PRO A 142 0.69 19.64 7.28
N LYS A 143 1.38 20.45 8.08
CA LYS A 143 1.88 21.78 7.66
C LYS A 143 3.18 21.67 6.88
N GLY A 144 3.39 22.65 5.99
CA GLY A 144 4.59 22.80 5.18
C GLY A 144 4.47 22.20 3.78
N VAL A 145 5.58 22.25 3.05
CA VAL A 145 5.73 21.67 1.71
C VAL A 145 6.64 20.45 1.82
N CYS A 146 6.20 19.31 1.29
CA CYS A 146 6.94 18.05 1.36
C CYS A 146 7.31 17.56 -0.03
N HIS A 147 8.61 17.49 -0.31
CA HIS A 147 9.16 16.92 -1.54
C HIS A 147 9.83 15.59 -1.21
N LEU A 148 9.10 14.49 -1.39
CA LEU A 148 9.64 13.15 -1.17
C LEU A 148 10.48 12.70 -2.37
N PRO A 149 11.67 12.11 -2.15
CA PRO A 149 12.39 11.42 -3.21
C PRO A 149 11.64 10.15 -3.60
N VAL A 150 11.49 9.91 -4.90
CA VAL A 150 10.74 8.75 -5.44
C VAL A 150 11.64 7.86 -6.30
N ALA A 151 12.97 7.93 -6.13
CA ALA A 151 13.91 7.12 -6.89
C ALA A 151 13.76 5.61 -6.59
N ALA A 152 13.42 5.26 -5.35
CA ALA A 152 13.12 3.90 -4.92
C ALA A 152 11.76 3.90 -4.17
N PRO A 153 10.64 3.83 -4.90
CA PRO A 153 9.32 4.09 -4.33
C PRO A 153 8.79 2.97 -3.42
N PHE A 154 9.40 1.78 -3.49
CA PHE A 154 9.00 0.61 -2.71
C PHE A 154 10.09 0.21 -1.71
N HIS A 155 9.69 -0.23 -0.52
CA HIS A 155 10.63 -0.61 0.53
C HIS A 155 11.41 -1.88 0.18
N TYR A 156 12.74 -1.76 0.03
CA TYR A 156 13.62 -2.86 -0.36
C TYR A 156 13.44 -4.12 0.51
N GLY A 157 13.39 -3.96 1.83
CA GLY A 157 13.25 -5.10 2.75
C GLY A 157 11.93 -5.85 2.59
N VAL A 158 10.83 -5.14 2.30
CA VAL A 158 9.51 -5.78 2.10
C VAL A 158 9.49 -6.52 0.78
N ARG A 159 10.04 -5.90 -0.28
CA ARG A 159 10.17 -6.56 -1.59
C ARG A 159 10.98 -7.85 -1.49
N LYS A 160 12.10 -7.84 -0.75
CA LYS A 160 12.93 -9.02 -0.55
C LYS A 160 12.14 -10.17 0.09
N VAL A 161 11.39 -9.89 1.15
CA VAL A 161 10.52 -10.88 1.81
C VAL A 161 9.44 -11.41 0.85
N LEU A 162 8.84 -10.54 0.04
CA LEU A 162 7.85 -10.97 -0.97
C LEU A 162 8.47 -11.87 -2.05
N ILE A 163 9.69 -11.56 -2.52
CA ILE A 163 10.43 -12.38 -3.49
C ILE A 163 10.76 -13.75 -2.89
N GLU A 164 11.23 -13.79 -1.63
CA GLU A 164 11.50 -15.04 -0.92
C GLU A 164 10.22 -15.88 -0.80
N ALA A 165 9.09 -15.27 -0.42
CA ALA A 165 7.81 -15.96 -0.30
C ALA A 165 7.30 -16.56 -1.62
N VAL A 166 7.35 -15.82 -2.74
CA VAL A 166 6.90 -16.35 -4.04
C VAL A 166 7.83 -17.46 -4.57
N ARG A 167 9.12 -17.42 -4.23
CA ARG A 167 10.09 -18.49 -4.56
C ARG A 167 9.78 -19.75 -3.75
N GLU A 168 9.58 -19.63 -2.45
CA GLU A 168 9.23 -20.75 -1.56
C GLU A 168 7.92 -21.42 -1.97
N LEU A 169 6.92 -20.63 -2.37
CA LEU A 169 5.63 -21.11 -2.86
C LEU A 169 5.67 -21.63 -4.31
N GLN A 170 6.83 -21.54 -4.98
CA GLN A 170 7.01 -21.95 -6.38
C GLN A 170 6.00 -21.30 -7.36
N ILE A 171 5.59 -20.06 -7.07
CA ILE A 171 4.68 -19.28 -7.92
C ILE A 171 5.46 -18.73 -9.12
N SER A 172 4.88 -18.75 -10.31
CA SER A 172 5.50 -18.08 -11.48
C SER A 172 5.56 -16.57 -11.26
N HIS A 173 6.77 -16.00 -11.22
CA HIS A 173 6.96 -14.62 -10.79
C HIS A 173 8.08 -13.88 -11.53
N HIS A 174 8.05 -12.56 -11.39
CA HIS A 174 9.07 -11.61 -11.84
C HIS A 174 9.50 -10.74 -10.66
N GLU A 175 10.81 -10.66 -10.42
CA GLU A 175 11.37 -10.01 -9.23
C GLU A 175 11.54 -8.50 -9.34
N THR A 176 11.30 -7.94 -10.53
CA THR A 176 11.31 -6.50 -10.82
C THR A 176 10.25 -6.19 -11.87
N GLY A 177 9.83 -4.93 -11.94
CA GLY A 177 8.83 -4.51 -12.90
C GLY A 177 8.42 -3.05 -12.68
N THR A 178 8.29 -2.33 -13.78
CA THR A 178 7.74 -0.98 -13.80
C THR A 178 6.26 -1.04 -14.17
N VAL A 179 5.40 -0.55 -13.29
CA VAL A 179 3.96 -0.43 -13.59
C VAL A 179 3.64 0.95 -14.15
N VAL A 180 2.85 1.03 -15.21
CA VAL A 180 2.21 2.30 -15.61
C VAL A 180 0.82 2.39 -15.01
N THR A 181 0.57 3.41 -14.18
CA THR A 181 -0.75 3.61 -13.57
C THR A 181 -1.52 4.67 -14.35
N ILE A 182 -2.52 4.24 -15.13
CA ILE A 182 -3.44 5.14 -15.83
C ILE A 182 -4.59 5.59 -14.92
N GLU A 183 -5.30 6.64 -15.31
CA GLU A 183 -6.44 7.15 -14.53
C GLU A 183 -7.62 6.17 -14.48
N GLY A 184 -7.94 5.50 -15.60
CA GLY A 184 -9.16 4.71 -15.73
C GLY A 184 -10.43 5.59 -15.85
N PRO A 185 -11.65 5.00 -15.78
CA PRO A 185 -11.94 3.58 -15.54
C PRO A 185 -11.83 2.70 -16.79
N ARG A 186 -11.68 3.30 -17.98
CA ARG A 186 -11.39 2.54 -19.20
C ARG A 186 -10.00 1.92 -19.14
N PHE A 187 -9.82 0.80 -19.83
CA PHE A 187 -8.50 0.31 -20.21
C PHE A 187 -7.80 1.29 -21.17
#